data_AF-A0A1G6LVC9-F1
#
_entry.id   AF-A0A1G6LVC9-F1
#
_cell.length_a   1.000
_cell.length_b   1.000
_cell.length_c   1.000
_cell.angle_alpha   90.00
_cell.angle_beta   90.00
_cell.angle_gamma   90.00
#
_symmetry.space_group_name_H-M   'P 1'
#
loop_
_entity.id
_entity.type
_entity.pdbx_description
1 polymer ?
#
loop_
_entity_poly.entity_id
_entity_poly.type
_entity_poly.pdbx_seq_one_letter_code
_entity_poly.pdbx_strand_id
1 'polypeptide(L)'
;MAQIQADSIAGRPMVRGIMTTDPDASAIAAEILRQTAERGEGKSICPSEVARALAPGEAWRPLMGRVREAAVALSREGGIEILRKGKPVPPEQVRGVIRLRRPAGA
;
A
#
# COMPACT_ATOMS: atom_id res chain seq x y z
N MET A 1 32.21 24.10 -17.64
CA MET A 1 32.47 22.77 -17.05
C MET A 1 31.62 22.67 -15.81
N ALA A 2 30.50 21.92 -15.89
CA ALA A 2 29.51 21.83 -14.82
C ALA A 2 29.76 20.57 -13.99
N GLN A 3 30.05 20.77 -12.71
CA GLN A 3 30.19 19.75 -11.69
C GLN A 3 28.78 19.29 -11.26
N ILE A 4 28.47 18.00 -11.39
CA ILE A 4 27.31 17.39 -10.73
C ILE A 4 27.86 16.51 -9.61
N GLN A 5 27.51 16.85 -8.38
CA GLN A 5 27.86 16.10 -7.17
C GLN A 5 27.02 14.83 -7.07
N ALA A 6 27.73 13.75 -6.72
CA ALA A 6 27.23 12.43 -6.44
C ALA A 6 26.44 12.40 -5.13
N ASP A 7 25.34 11.65 -5.11
CA ASP A 7 24.83 11.05 -3.90
C ASP A 7 24.82 9.53 -4.08
N SER A 8 25.61 8.88 -3.24
CA SER A 8 25.95 7.46 -3.27
C SER A 8 24.78 6.63 -2.74
N ILE A 9 24.28 5.68 -3.54
CA ILE A 9 23.52 4.55 -3.01
C ILE A 9 24.32 3.26 -3.18
N ALA A 10 24.54 2.63 -2.03
CA ALA A 10 25.30 1.41 -1.82
C ALA A 10 24.81 0.26 -2.71
N GLY A 11 25.79 -0.54 -3.15
CA GLY A 11 25.60 -1.67 -4.04
C GLY A 11 24.70 -2.77 -3.47
N ARG A 12 23.85 -3.29 -4.35
CA ARG A 12 23.32 -4.66 -4.30
C ARG A 12 23.52 -5.26 -5.70
N PRO A 13 24.06 -6.48 -5.85
CA PRO A 13 24.28 -7.05 -7.16
C PRO A 13 22.94 -7.36 -7.83
N MET A 14 22.70 -6.77 -9.00
CA MET A 14 21.56 -7.09 -9.87
C MET A 14 21.82 -8.43 -10.57
N VAL A 15 21.05 -9.46 -10.25
CA VAL A 15 20.93 -10.67 -11.07
C VAL A 15 19.69 -10.57 -11.96
N ARG A 16 19.89 -10.78 -13.25
CA ARG A 16 18.92 -10.61 -14.35
C ARG A 16 18.02 -11.84 -14.49
N GLY A 17 16.71 -11.66 -14.36
CA GLY A 17 15.70 -12.63 -14.78
C GLY A 17 14.32 -11.96 -14.76
N ILE A 18 13.63 -11.95 -15.90
CA ILE A 18 12.20 -11.57 -16.12
C ILE A 18 11.55 -10.64 -15.07
N MET A 19 11.26 -9.39 -15.46
CA MET A 19 10.69 -8.32 -14.62
C MET A 19 9.35 -8.68 -13.95
N THR A 20 9.40 -9.37 -12.82
CA THR A 20 8.36 -9.28 -11.79
C THR A 20 8.94 -8.40 -10.69
N THR A 21 8.93 -7.09 -10.93
CA THR A 21 9.46 -6.10 -9.99
C THR A 21 8.62 -6.17 -8.72
N ASP A 22 9.26 -6.39 -7.57
CA ASP A 22 8.59 -6.30 -6.27
C ASP A 22 7.78 -4.99 -6.21
N PRO A 23 6.48 -5.04 -5.92
CA PRO A 23 5.63 -3.85 -5.96
C PRO A 23 6.18 -2.79 -5.01
N ASP A 24 6.46 -1.60 -5.54
CA ASP A 24 6.94 -0.46 -4.78
C ASP A 24 5.79 0.24 -4.04
N ALA A 25 6.11 1.22 -3.21
CA ALA A 25 5.11 1.91 -2.39
C ALA A 25 4.02 2.61 -3.24
N SER A 26 4.39 3.15 -4.40
CA SER A 26 3.44 3.82 -5.30
C SER A 26 2.47 2.83 -5.93
N ALA A 27 2.97 1.67 -6.40
CA ALA A 27 2.12 0.61 -6.94
C ALA A 27 1.12 0.09 -5.90
N ILE A 28 1.55 -0.07 -4.65
CA ILE A 28 0.69 -0.49 -3.55
C ILE A 28 -0.39 0.55 -3.26
N ALA A 29 -0.02 1.84 -3.17
CA ALA A 29 -0.96 2.92 -2.92
C ALA A 29 -2.02 3.02 -4.04
N ALA A 30 -1.59 2.94 -5.30
CA ALA A 30 -2.49 2.93 -6.46
C ALA A 30 -3.48 1.78 -6.41
N GLU A 31 -3.05 0.58 -6.02
CA GLU A 31 -3.93 -0.59 -5.92
C GLU A 31 -4.93 -0.47 -4.77
N ILE A 32 -4.54 0.11 -3.63
CA ILE A 32 -5.47 0.41 -2.53
C ILE A 32 -6.57 1.36 -3.02
N LEU A 33 -6.19 2.45 -3.69
CA LEU A 33 -7.14 3.43 -4.22
C LEU A 33 -8.05 2.81 -5.27
N ARG A 34 -7.51 2.02 -6.20
CA ARG A 34 -8.29 1.30 -7.22
C ARG A 34 -9.34 0.39 -6.57
N GLN A 35 -8.93 -0.51 -5.67
CA GLN A 35 -9.86 -1.47 -5.07
C GLN A 35 -10.91 -0.80 -4.17
N THR A 36 -10.54 0.24 -3.42
CA THR A 36 -11.51 0.98 -2.60
C THR A 36 -12.50 1.77 -3.46
N ALA A 37 -12.05 2.33 -4.59
CA ALA A 37 -12.92 2.96 -5.57
C ALA A 37 -13.88 1.96 -6.21
N GLU A 38 -13.38 0.83 -6.71
CA GLU A 38 -14.19 -0.23 -7.33
C GLU A 38 -15.19 -0.85 -6.37
N ARG A 39 -14.85 -0.96 -5.09
CA ARG A 39 -15.77 -1.51 -4.09
C ARG A 39 -16.99 -0.60 -3.89
N GLY A 40 -16.82 0.71 -4.08
CA GLY A 40 -17.88 1.70 -3.93
C GLY A 40 -18.08 2.18 -2.50
N GLU A 41 -18.96 3.17 -2.37
CA GLU A 41 -19.19 3.93 -1.14
C GLU A 41 -19.66 3.06 0.04
N GLY A 42 -19.18 3.38 1.24
CA GLY A 42 -19.52 2.68 2.49
C GLY A 42 -18.95 1.26 2.62
N LYS A 43 -18.49 0.63 1.53
CA LYS A 43 -17.92 -0.70 1.53
C LYS A 43 -16.40 -0.65 1.75
N SER A 44 -15.84 -1.77 2.22
CA SER A 44 -14.43 -1.86 2.57
C SER A 44 -13.78 -3.13 2.04
N ILE A 45 -12.45 -3.10 1.91
CA ILE A 45 -11.57 -4.23 1.56
C ILE A 45 -10.66 -4.57 2.74
N CYS A 46 -10.00 -5.73 2.75
CA CYS A 46 -8.88 -5.99 3.66
C CYS A 46 -7.52 -5.84 2.96
N PRO A 47 -6.43 -5.57 3.72
CA PRO A 47 -5.09 -5.47 3.16
C PRO A 47 -4.65 -6.68 2.33
N SER A 48 -5.11 -7.89 2.68
CA SER A 48 -4.75 -9.10 1.94
C SER A 48 -5.34 -9.16 0.54
N GLU A 49 -6.47 -8.51 0.26
CA GLU A 49 -7.00 -8.39 -1.10
C GLU A 49 -6.05 -7.59 -1.99
N VAL A 50 -5.51 -6.49 -1.47
CA VAL A 50 -4.49 -5.67 -2.13
C VAL A 50 -3.21 -6.46 -2.39
N ALA A 51 -2.68 -7.13 -1.35
CA ALA A 51 -1.42 -7.85 -1.51
C ALA A 51 -1.53 -9.05 -2.46
N ARG A 52 -2.66 -9.77 -2.45
CA ARG A 52 -2.90 -10.89 -3.36
C ARG A 52 -3.05 -10.45 -4.81
N ALA A 53 -3.56 -9.24 -5.04
CA ALA A 53 -3.64 -8.67 -6.39
C ALA A 53 -2.25 -8.33 -6.94
N LEU A 54 -1.34 -7.84 -6.09
CA LEU A 54 0.02 -7.44 -6.50
C LEU A 54 1.03 -8.59 -6.50
N ALA A 55 0.83 -9.61 -5.68
CA ALA A 55 1.74 -10.73 -5.50
C ALA A 55 0.95 -12.05 -5.38
N PRO A 56 0.72 -12.77 -6.49
CA PRO A 56 -0.07 -14.00 -6.48
C PRO A 56 0.63 -15.15 -5.73
N GLY A 57 -0.14 -16.20 -5.39
CA GLY A 57 0.38 -17.40 -4.72
C GLY A 57 0.71 -17.15 -3.24
N GLU A 58 1.91 -17.55 -2.80
CA GLU A 58 2.38 -17.31 -1.41
C GLU A 58 3.17 -15.99 -1.26
N ALA A 59 3.45 -15.29 -2.36
CA ALA A 59 4.30 -14.10 -2.38
C ALA A 59 3.65 -12.85 -1.74
N TRP A 60 2.33 -12.85 -1.47
CA TRP A 60 1.64 -11.73 -0.83
C TRP A 60 1.95 -11.57 0.67
N ARG A 61 2.35 -12.65 1.36
CA ARG A 61 2.50 -12.61 2.82
C ARG A 61 3.60 -11.63 3.26
N PRO A 62 4.79 -11.62 2.64
CA PRO A 62 5.81 -10.61 2.92
C PRO A 62 5.36 -9.17 2.58
N LEU A 63 4.44 -8.99 1.63
CA LEU A 63 3.97 -7.68 1.21
C LEU A 63 3.05 -7.00 2.23
N MET A 64 2.52 -7.75 3.20
CA MET A 64 1.59 -7.24 4.22
C MET A 64 2.10 -6.04 5.02
N GLY A 65 3.39 -6.00 5.36
CA GLY A 65 3.97 -4.85 6.06
C GLY A 65 3.82 -3.58 5.21
N ARG A 66 4.26 -3.66 3.95
CA ARG A 66 4.27 -2.55 2.99
C ARG A 66 2.85 -2.08 2.63
N VAL A 67 1.87 -2.99 2.52
CA VAL A 67 0.46 -2.61 2.34
C VAL A 67 -0.09 -1.83 3.53
N ARG A 68 0.25 -2.25 4.76
CA ARG A 68 -0.19 -1.53 5.96
C ARG A 68 0.45 -0.15 6.04
N GLU A 69 1.74 -0.03 5.71
CA GLU A 69 2.44 1.26 5.66
C GLU A 69 1.82 2.21 4.63
N ALA A 70 1.58 1.73 3.40
CA ALA A 70 0.94 2.52 2.36
C ALA A 70 -0.49 2.95 2.74
N ALA A 71 -1.27 2.05 3.37
CA ALA A 71 -2.60 2.40 3.86
C ALA A 71 -2.56 3.51 4.92
N VAL A 72 -1.60 3.44 5.86
CA VAL A 72 -1.39 4.48 6.87
C VAL A 72 -1.01 5.81 6.23
N ALA A 73 -0.12 5.81 5.24
CA ALA A 73 0.25 7.02 4.50
C ALA A 73 -0.96 7.65 3.78
N LEU A 74 -1.71 6.85 3.01
CA LEU A 74 -2.93 7.32 2.33
C LEU A 74 -3.99 7.84 3.32
N SER A 75 -4.11 7.22 4.49
CA SER A 75 -5.04 7.68 5.51
C SER A 75 -4.64 9.02 6.14
N ARG A 76 -3.33 9.28 6.30
CA ARG A 76 -2.81 10.59 6.74
C ARG A 76 -3.07 11.69 5.71
N GLU A 77 -3.02 11.33 4.44
CA GLU A 77 -3.30 12.23 3.31
C GLU A 77 -4.81 12.43 3.07
N GLY A 78 -5.67 11.71 3.78
CA GLY A 78 -7.12 11.76 3.60
C GLY A 78 -7.63 11.03 2.35
N GLY A 79 -6.79 10.22 1.69
CA GLY A 79 -7.17 9.45 0.50
C GLY A 79 -8.03 8.22 0.80
N ILE A 80 -7.93 7.67 2.02
CA ILE A 80 -8.74 6.54 2.50
C ILE A 80 -9.06 6.68 3.99
N GLU A 81 -10.04 5.89 4.45
CA GLU A 81 -10.24 5.60 5.87
C GLU A 81 -9.82 4.17 6.21
N ILE A 82 -9.12 4.03 7.33
CA ILE A 82 -8.82 2.74 7.94
C ILE A 82 -9.86 2.45 9.02
N LEU A 83 -10.48 1.28 8.97
CA LEU A 83 -11.50 0.85 9.93
C LEU A 83 -10.99 -0.28 10.82
N ARG A 84 -11.42 -0.26 12.08
CA ARG A 84 -11.31 -1.37 13.02
C ARG A 84 -12.66 -1.63 13.67
N LYS A 85 -13.12 -2.88 13.64
CA LYS A 85 -14.46 -3.26 14.12
C LYS A 85 -15.57 -2.35 13.52
N GLY A 86 -15.42 -2.00 12.25
CA GLY A 86 -16.37 -1.15 11.51
C GLY A 86 -16.29 0.36 11.78
N LYS A 87 -15.39 0.82 12.65
CA LYS A 87 -15.23 2.25 13.00
C LYS A 87 -13.94 2.81 12.43
N PRO A 88 -13.92 4.05 11.89
CA PRO A 88 -12.69 4.74 11.52
C PRO A 88 -11.72 4.80 12.70
N VAL A 89 -10.44 4.55 12.42
CA VAL A 89 -9.36 4.70 13.38
C VAL A 89 -8.29 5.63 12.81
N PRO A 90 -7.69 6.48 13.65
CA PRO A 90 -6.62 7.36 13.20
C PRO A 90 -5.36 6.55 12.86
N PRO A 91 -4.50 7.05 11.95
CA PRO A 91 -3.30 6.34 11.47
C PRO A 91 -2.37 5.86 12.58
N GLU A 92 -2.29 6.58 13.69
CA GLU A 92 -1.42 6.29 14.85
C GLU A 92 -1.91 5.10 15.69
N GLN A 93 -3.18 4.71 15.52
CA GLN A 93 -3.82 3.64 16.31
C GLN A 93 -4.10 2.38 15.48
N VAL A 94 -3.59 2.32 14.25
CA VAL A 94 -3.77 1.20 13.33
C VAL A 94 -3.08 -0.05 13.88
N ARG A 95 -3.87 -1.06 14.26
CA ARG A 95 -3.35 -2.35 14.76
C ARG A 95 -4.32 -3.51 14.54
N GLY A 96 -3.75 -4.70 14.38
CA GLY A 96 -4.50 -5.95 14.24
C GLY A 96 -5.26 -6.05 12.91
N VAL A 97 -6.49 -6.57 12.97
CA VAL A 97 -7.39 -6.71 11.82
C VAL A 97 -7.99 -5.35 11.48
N ILE A 98 -7.79 -4.93 10.24
CA ILE A 98 -8.24 -3.65 9.71
C ILE A 98 -8.96 -3.83 8.39
N ARG A 99 -9.79 -2.85 8.03
CA ARG A 99 -10.40 -2.71 6.71
C ARG A 99 -10.06 -1.35 6.12
N LEU A 100 -10.05 -1.24 4.81
CA LEU A 100 -9.74 -0.01 4.07
C LEU A 100 -10.97 0.37 3.26
N ARG A 101 -11.36 1.65 3.27
CA ARG A 101 -12.45 2.17 2.43
C ARG A 101 -12.16 3.57 1.94
N ARG A 102 -12.96 4.05 0.99
CA ARG A 102 -12.98 5.47 0.62
C ARG A 102 -13.31 6.36 1.85
N PRO A 103 -12.82 7.61 1.89
CA PRO A 103 -13.25 8.58 2.88
C PRO A 103 -14.77 8.79 2.82
N ALA A 104 -15.41 8.97 3.97
CA ALA A 104 -16.83 9.32 3.98
C ALA A 104 -17.00 10.75 3.42
N GLY A 105 -17.84 10.89 2.39
CA GLY A 105 -18.13 12.19 1.76
C GLY A 105 -17.22 12.60 0.60
N ALA A 106 -16.49 11.66 0.00
CA ALA A 106 -15.64 11.87 -1.19
C ALA A 106 -16.21 11.24 -2.47
#